data_AF-A0A392UGF8-F1
#
_entry.id   AF-A0A392UGF8-F1
#
_cell.length_a   1.000
_cell.length_b   1.000
_cell.length_c   1.000
_cell.angle_alpha   90.00
_cell.angle_beta   90.00
_cell.angle_gamma   90.00
#
_symmetry.space_group_name_H-M   'P 1'
#
loop_
_entity.id
_entity.type
_entity.pdbx_description
1 polymer ?
#
loop_
_entity_poly.entity_id
_entity_poly.type
_entity_poly.pdbx_seq_one_letter_code
_entity_poly.pdbx_strand_id
1 'polypeptide(L)' 'MTRDEGADMVSSFLGLGREDVKVLFAETNGPHLKHTFVEAIYADNRGLADKAVAENRPVHE' A
#
# COMPACT_ATOMS: atom_id res chain seq x y z
N MET A 1 -16.37 7.89 -5.17
CA MET A 1 -15.61 7.11 -4.18
C MET A 1 -15.32 8.02 -3.00
N THR A 2 -15.82 7.67 -1.82
CA THR A 2 -15.55 8.39 -0.57
C THR A 2 -14.15 8.04 -0.04
N ARG A 3 -13.64 8.82 0.90
CA ARG A 3 -12.33 8.59 1.53
C ARG A 3 -12.30 7.28 2.32
N ASP A 4 -13.44 6.88 2.89
CA ASP A 4 -13.61 5.58 3.56
C ASP A 4 -13.62 4.42 2.55
N GLU A 5 -14.36 4.54 1.44
CA GLU A 5 -14.34 3.53 0.37
C GLU A 5 -12.94 3.34 -0.22
N GLY A 6 -12.17 4.43 -0.36
CA GLY A 6 -10.77 4.36 -0.77
C GLY A 6 -9.88 3.67 0.26
N ALA A 7 -10.15 3.87 1.55
CA ALA A 7 -9.38 3.24 2.62
C ALA A 7 -9.63 1.73 2.68
N ASP A 8 -10.89 1.29 2.52
CA ASP A 8 -11.26 -0.13 2.52
C ASP A 8 -10.63 -0.86 1.32
N MET A 9 -10.59 -0.22 0.15
CA MET A 9 -10.00 -0.78 -1.06
C MET A 9 -8.48 -0.92 -0.95
N VAL A 10 -7.79 0.12 -0.47
CA VAL A 10 -6.33 0.10 -0.28
C VAL A 10 -5.94 -0.87 0.83
N SER A 11 -6.71 -0.91 1.93
CA SER A 11 -6.54 -1.89 3.01
C SER A 11 -6.64 -3.33 2.48
N SER A 12 -7.68 -3.62 1.67
CA SER A 12 -7.88 -4.94 1.08
C SER A 12 -6.80 -5.30 0.06
N PHE A 13 -6.33 -4.34 -0.73
CA PHE A 13 -5.35 -4.56 -1.79
C PHE A 13 -3.92 -4.71 -1.27
N LEU A 14 -3.55 -3.94 -0.24
CA LEU A 14 -2.19 -3.93 0.33
C LEU A 14 -2.07 -4.75 1.62
N GLY A 15 -3.17 -5.27 2.16
CA GLY A 15 -3.18 -5.97 3.44
C GLY A 15 -2.88 -5.08 4.65
N LEU A 16 -3.01 -3.76 4.50
CA LEU A 16 -2.74 -2.79 5.56
C LEU A 16 -3.93 -2.58 6.47
N GLY A 17 -3.67 -2.21 7.73
CA GLY A 17 -4.70 -1.78 8.66
C GLY A 17 -5.47 -0.57 8.11
N ARG A 18 -6.80 -0.63 8.15
CA ARG A 18 -7.67 0.45 7.64
C ARG A 18 -7.34 1.82 8.26
N GLU A 19 -7.02 1.84 9.55
CA GLU A 19 -6.67 3.08 10.24
C GLU A 19 -5.28 3.59 9.84
N ASP A 20 -4.33 2.70 9.58
CA ASP A 20 -3.01 3.09 9.05
C ASP A 20 -3.13 3.74 7.67
N VAL A 21 -4.02 3.21 6.82
CA VAL A 21 -4.35 3.79 5.50
C VAL A 21 -4.98 5.18 5.64
N LYS A 22 -5.85 5.37 6.65
CA LYS A 22 -6.45 6.68 6.93
C LYS A 22 -5.44 7.71 7.44
N VAL A 23 -4.50 7.29 8.28
CA VAL A 23 -3.38 8.12 8.72
C VAL A 23 -2.54 8.52 7.52
N LEU A 24 -2.21 7.57 6.62
CA LEU A 24 -1.49 7.86 5.38
C LEU A 24 -2.22 8.89 4.50
N PHE A 25 -3.55 8.76 4.36
CA PHE A 25 -4.36 9.71 3.61
C PHE A 25 -4.41 11.10 4.27
N ALA A 26 -4.30 11.18 5.59
CA ALA A 26 -4.25 12.43 6.32
C ALA A 26 -2.87 13.10 6.21
N GLU A 27 -1.79 12.34 6.34
CA GLU A 27 -0.40 12.80 6.22
C GLU A 27 -0.04 13.28 4.81
N THR A 28 -0.60 12.64 3.78
CA THR A 28 -0.37 13.01 2.37
C THR A 28 -1.20 14.21 1.90
N ASN A 29 -2.11 14.72 2.76
CA ASN A 29 -2.90 15.95 2.58
C ASN A 29 -3.45 16.18 1.15
N GLY A 30 -4.01 15.14 0.51
CA GLY A 30 -4.38 15.20 -0.91
C GLY A 30 -5.57 14.32 -1.31
N PRO A 31 -6.59 14.87 -2.02
CA PRO A 31 -7.71 14.14 -2.64
C PRO A 31 -7.32 13.04 -3.65
N HIS A 32 -6.04 12.96 -4.00
CA HIS A 32 -5.48 11.92 -4.84
C HIS A 32 -4.08 11.62 -4.28
N LEU A 33 -3.84 10.39 -3.80
CA LEU A 33 -2.49 9.85 -3.83
C LEU A 33 -2.05 10.00 -5.29
N LYS A 34 -1.14 10.94 -5.57
CA LYS A 34 -0.67 11.18 -6.93
C LYS A 34 -0.26 9.82 -7.50
N HIS A 35 -0.60 9.56 -8.77
CA HIS A 35 -0.26 8.30 -9.43
C HIS A 35 1.19 7.89 -9.16
N THR A 36 2.11 8.86 -9.21
CA THR A 36 3.54 8.71 -8.91
C THR A 36 3.84 8.16 -7.52
N PHE A 37 3.02 8.48 -6.52
CA PHE A 37 3.17 8.00 -5.15
C PHE A 37 2.72 6.54 -5.02
N VAL A 38 1.61 6.18 -5.66
CA VAL A 38 1.13 4.78 -5.72
C VAL A 38 2.08 3.92 -6.53
N GLU A 39 2.61 4.44 -7.64
CA GLU A 39 3.59 3.80 -8.50
C GLU A 39 4.90 3.51 -7.75
N ALA A 40 5.38 4.46 -6.94
CA ALA A 40 6.55 4.25 -6.08
C ALA A 40 6.32 3.12 -5.05
N ILE A 41 5.18 3.14 -4.35
CA ILE A 41 4.83 2.09 -3.37
C ILE A 41 4.73 0.71 -4.05
N TYR A 42 4.14 0.64 -5.24
CA TYR A 42 4.01 -0.60 -5.99
C TYR A 42 5.39 -1.13 -6.43
N ALA A 43 6.24 -0.26 -6.97
CA ALA A 43 7.58 -0.63 -7.42
C ALA A 43 8.44 -1.15 -6.26
N ASP A 44 8.41 -0.47 -5.11
CA ASP A 44 9.17 -0.88 -3.93
C ASP A 44 8.69 -2.23 -3.39
N ASN A 45 7.38 -2.43 -3.23
CA ASN A 45 6.83 -3.69 -2.75
C ASN A 45 7.09 -4.85 -3.72
N ARG A 46 7.04 -4.59 -5.03
CA ARG A 46 7.41 -5.59 -6.05
C ARG A 46 8.86 -5.99 -5.94
N GLY A 47 9.78 -5.03 -5.77
CA GLY A 47 11.19 -5.32 -5.54
C GLY A 47 11.45 -6.14 -4.26
N LEU A 48 10.72 -5.85 -3.19
CA LEU A 48 10.78 -6.63 -1.95
C LEU A 48 10.24 -8.05 -2.13
N ALA A 49 9.14 -8.22 -2.87
CA ALA A 49 8.58 -9.54 -3.19
C ALA A 49 9.54 -10.35 -4.06
N ASP A 50 10.09 -9.76 -5.12
CA ASP A 50 11.08 -10.41 -5.99
C ASP A 50 12.33 -10.83 -5.19
N LYS A 51 12.78 -9.99 -4.26
CA LYS A 51 13.88 -10.32 -3.34
C LYS A 51 13.53 -11.45 -2.38
N ALA A 52 12.33 -11.44 -1.80
CA ALA A 52 11.87 -12.51 -0.91
C ALA A 52 11.80 -13.86 -1.63
N VAL A 53 11.34 -13.87 -2.90
CA VAL A 53 11.34 -15.05 -3.78
C VAL A 53 12.76 -15.52 -4.06
N ALA A 54 13.67 -14.61 -4.42
CA ALA A 54 15.07 -14.96 -4.69
C ALA A 54 15.79 -15.53 -3.46
N GLU A 55 15.45 -15.05 -2.27
CA GLU A 55 16.01 -15.49 -1.00
C GLU A 55 15.28 -16.71 -0.40
N ASN A 56 14.26 -17.24 -1.10
CA ASN A 56 13.40 -18.34 -0.65
C ASN A 56 12.86 -18.12 0.78
N ARG A 57 12.61 -16.85 1.13
CA ARG A 57 12.05 -16.49 2.44
C ARG A 57 10.59 -16.93 2.50
N PRO A 58 10.13 -17.55 3.59
CA PRO A 58 8.73 -17.83 3.79
C PRO A 58 7.94 -16.52 3.69
N VAL A 59 6.87 -16.54 2.90
CA VAL A 59 6.01 -15.37 2.74
C VAL A 59 5.33 -15.03 4.08
N HIS A 60 5.18 -16.03 4.96
CA HIS A 60 4.59 -15.98 6.30
C HIS A 60 5.30 -17.01 7.22
N GLU A 61 5.46 -16.70 8.52
CA GLU A 61 5.65 -17.70 9.59
C GLU A 61 4.27 -18.09 10.18
#